data_AF-A0A2J8S643-F1
#
_entry.id   AF-A0A2J8S643-F1
#
_cell.length_a   1.000
_cell.length_b   1.000
_cell.length_c   1.000
_cell.angle_alpha   90.00
_cell.angle_beta   90.00
_cell.angle_gamma   90.00
#
_symmetry.space_group_name_H-M   'P 1'
#
loop_
_entity.id
_entity.type
_entity.pdbx_description
1 polymer ?
#
loop_
_entity_poly.entity_id
_entity_poly.type
_entity_poly.pdbx_seq_one_letter_code
_entity_poly.pdbx_strand_id
1 'polypeptide(L)'
;MPEGDLVYVNYARTEDFFKLERDMKINCSGKIVIARYGKVFRGNKVKNAQLAGAKGVILYSDPADYFAPGVKSYPDGWNLPGGGVQRGNILNLNGAGDPLTPGYPANEYAYRRGIAEAVGLPSIPVHPIGYYDAQKLLEKMGGSAPPDSSWRGSLKVPYNVGPGFTGNFSTQKVKMHIHSTSEVTRIYNVIGTLRGAVEPDRYVILGGHRDSWVFGGIDPQSGAAVVHEIVRSFGTLKKE
;
A
#
# COMPACT_ATOMS: atom_id res chain seq x y z
N MET A 1 -8.55 6.39 -18.49
CA MET A 1 -9.20 5.80 -17.29
C MET A 1 -9.68 4.41 -17.64
N PRO A 2 -9.14 3.35 -17.00
CA PRO A 2 -9.50 1.99 -17.37
C PRO A 2 -10.91 1.63 -16.89
N GLU A 3 -11.62 0.88 -17.71
CA GLU A 3 -12.93 0.30 -17.41
C GLU A 3 -12.93 -1.17 -17.80
N GLY A 4 -13.27 -2.09 -16.90
CA GLY A 4 -13.30 -3.52 -17.21
C GLY A 4 -13.96 -4.37 -16.15
N ASP A 5 -14.03 -5.66 -16.44
CA ASP A 5 -14.54 -6.64 -15.50
C ASP A 5 -13.58 -6.78 -14.32
N LEU A 6 -14.15 -7.03 -13.15
CA LEU A 6 -13.42 -7.17 -11.91
C LEU A 6 -12.98 -8.63 -11.71
N VAL A 7 -11.77 -8.84 -11.20
CA VAL A 7 -11.26 -10.15 -10.76
C VAL A 7 -10.74 -10.03 -9.34
N TYR A 8 -11.23 -10.86 -8.42
CA TYR A 8 -10.71 -10.91 -7.05
C TYR A 8 -9.46 -11.80 -7.01
N VAL A 9 -8.36 -11.26 -6.48
CA VAL A 9 -7.03 -11.92 -6.55
C VAL A 9 -6.42 -12.19 -5.18
N ASN A 10 -7.26 -12.43 -4.17
CA ASN A 10 -6.82 -12.69 -2.79
C ASN A 10 -5.86 -11.60 -2.28
N TYR A 11 -4.62 -11.96 -1.91
CA TYR A 11 -3.60 -11.01 -1.46
C TYR A 11 -2.67 -10.55 -2.59
N ALA A 12 -2.96 -10.86 -3.86
CA ALA A 12 -2.13 -10.50 -5.02
C ALA A 12 -0.65 -10.95 -4.88
N ARG A 13 -0.43 -12.10 -4.23
CA ARG A 13 0.89 -12.73 -4.16
C ARG A 13 1.19 -13.45 -5.46
N THR A 14 2.45 -13.82 -5.68
CA THR A 14 2.85 -14.54 -6.89
C THR A 14 2.07 -15.84 -7.04
N GLU A 15 1.89 -16.57 -5.94
CA GLU A 15 1.10 -17.81 -5.89
C GLU A 15 -0.39 -17.60 -6.15
N ASP A 16 -0.96 -16.45 -5.79
CA ASP A 16 -2.37 -16.15 -6.05
C ASP A 16 -2.60 -16.00 -7.56
N PHE A 17 -1.69 -15.32 -8.27
CA PHE A 17 -1.75 -15.19 -9.74
C PHE A 17 -1.45 -16.50 -10.46
N PHE A 18 -0.49 -17.31 -9.99
CA PHE A 18 -0.27 -18.65 -10.56
C PHE A 18 -1.49 -19.54 -10.41
N LYS A 19 -2.18 -19.48 -9.26
CA LYS A 19 -3.41 -20.25 -9.04
C LYS A 19 -4.53 -19.83 -9.99
N LEU A 20 -4.70 -18.52 -10.22
CA LEU A 20 -5.69 -18.00 -11.18
C LEU A 20 -5.40 -18.48 -12.60
N GLU A 21 -4.16 -18.33 -13.06
CA GLU A 21 -3.77 -18.65 -14.43
C GLU A 21 -3.76 -20.16 -14.69
N ARG A 22 -3.09 -20.92 -13.82
CA ARG A 22 -2.79 -22.34 -14.05
C ARG A 22 -3.96 -23.24 -13.70
N ASP A 23 -4.61 -23.00 -12.56
CA ASP A 23 -5.61 -23.91 -12.00
C ASP A 23 -7.02 -23.46 -12.35
N MET A 24 -7.30 -22.15 -12.30
CA MET A 24 -8.64 -21.60 -12.56
C MET A 24 -8.85 -21.16 -14.01
N LYS A 25 -7.79 -21.12 -14.82
CA LYS A 25 -7.81 -20.63 -16.22
C LYS A 25 -8.36 -19.20 -16.35
N ILE A 26 -8.14 -18.36 -15.34
CA ILE A 26 -8.57 -16.96 -15.31
C ILE A 26 -7.44 -16.08 -15.84
N ASN A 27 -7.71 -15.39 -16.94
CA ASN A 27 -6.81 -14.41 -17.53
C ASN A 27 -7.11 -13.00 -16.99
N CYS A 28 -6.14 -12.40 -16.28
CA CYS A 28 -6.25 -11.05 -15.74
C CYS A 28 -5.94 -9.95 -16.78
N SER A 29 -5.51 -10.31 -17.99
CA SER A 29 -5.18 -9.36 -19.05
C SER A 29 -6.38 -8.48 -19.41
N GLY A 30 -6.17 -7.16 -19.34
CA GLY A 30 -7.19 -6.16 -19.61
C GLY A 30 -8.33 -6.12 -18.58
N LYS A 31 -8.17 -6.75 -17.41
CA LYS A 31 -9.12 -6.73 -16.29
C LYS A 31 -8.68 -5.78 -15.19
N ILE A 32 -9.63 -5.33 -14.38
CA ILE A 32 -9.32 -4.64 -13.13
C ILE A 32 -9.25 -5.72 -12.05
N VAL A 33 -8.17 -5.74 -11.28
CA VAL A 33 -8.03 -6.69 -10.17
C VAL A 33 -8.35 -6.00 -8.86
N ILE A 34 -9.04 -6.70 -7.96
CA ILE A 34 -9.26 -6.27 -6.57
C ILE A 34 -8.54 -7.24 -5.64
N ALA A 35 -7.69 -6.71 -4.75
CA ALA A 35 -6.90 -7.49 -3.82
C ALA A 35 -7.01 -6.90 -2.41
N ARG A 36 -7.00 -7.78 -1.40
CA ARG A 36 -6.89 -7.34 -0.01
C ARG A 36 -5.44 -7.03 0.37
N TYR A 37 -5.28 -6.05 1.24
CA TYR A 37 -4.02 -5.75 1.91
C TYR A 37 -3.56 -6.93 2.79
N GLY A 38 -2.27 -6.96 3.15
CA GLY A 38 -1.66 -8.01 3.97
C GLY A 38 -0.73 -8.97 3.22
N LYS A 39 -0.02 -9.82 3.96
CA LYS A 39 0.95 -10.85 3.51
C LYS A 39 2.21 -10.34 2.79
N VAL A 40 2.08 -9.57 1.72
CA VAL A 40 3.20 -8.99 0.96
C VAL A 40 3.06 -7.46 0.88
N PHE A 41 4.20 -6.78 0.72
CA PHE A 41 4.22 -5.33 0.52
C PHE A 41 3.37 -4.92 -0.70
N ARG A 42 2.61 -3.84 -0.57
CA ARG A 42 1.63 -3.39 -1.57
C ARG A 42 2.23 -3.08 -2.94
N GLY A 43 3.47 -2.60 -3.02
CA GLY A 43 4.16 -2.43 -4.31
C GLY A 43 4.39 -3.75 -5.05
N ASN A 44 4.60 -4.86 -4.33
CA ASN A 44 4.70 -6.19 -4.96
C ASN A 44 3.34 -6.69 -5.47
N LYS A 45 2.24 -6.39 -4.78
CA LYS A 45 0.88 -6.67 -5.28
C LYS A 45 0.64 -6.03 -6.64
N VAL A 46 1.04 -4.76 -6.77
CA VAL A 46 0.89 -3.99 -8.01
C VAL A 46 1.82 -4.54 -9.10
N LYS A 47 3.09 -4.81 -8.78
CA LYS A 47 4.03 -5.45 -9.73
C LYS A 47 3.50 -6.78 -10.25
N ASN A 48 2.99 -7.64 -9.37
CA ASN A 48 2.43 -8.94 -9.76
C ASN A 48 1.19 -8.77 -10.65
N ALA A 49 0.32 -7.81 -10.34
CA ALA A 49 -0.84 -7.49 -11.17
C ALA A 49 -0.43 -6.99 -12.57
N GLN A 50 0.62 -6.16 -12.67
CA GLN A 50 1.17 -5.71 -13.95
C GLN A 50 1.68 -6.89 -14.78
N LEU A 51 2.43 -7.81 -14.16
CA LEU A 51 2.92 -9.03 -14.82
C LEU A 51 1.77 -9.94 -15.28
N ALA A 52 0.65 -9.96 -14.56
CA ALA A 52 -0.57 -10.67 -14.93
C ALA A 52 -1.43 -9.95 -16.00
N GLY A 53 -0.97 -8.79 -16.50
CA GLY A 53 -1.67 -8.02 -17.54
C GLY A 53 -2.87 -7.20 -17.05
N ALA A 54 -3.04 -7.04 -15.72
CA ALA A 54 -4.10 -6.21 -15.18
C ALA A 54 -3.97 -4.77 -15.70
N LYS A 55 -5.10 -4.10 -15.93
CA LYS A 55 -5.12 -2.69 -16.38
C LYS A 55 -5.41 -1.69 -15.25
N GLY A 56 -5.61 -2.19 -14.04
CA GLY A 56 -5.83 -1.38 -12.84
C GLY A 56 -5.98 -2.27 -11.60
N VAL A 57 -5.65 -1.72 -10.43
CA VAL A 57 -5.65 -2.44 -9.15
C VAL A 57 -6.46 -1.69 -8.10
N ILE A 58 -7.41 -2.38 -7.48
CA ILE A 58 -8.12 -1.91 -6.30
C ILE A 58 -7.54 -2.64 -5.09
N LEU A 59 -7.12 -1.89 -4.07
CA LEU A 59 -6.63 -2.46 -2.81
C LEU A 59 -7.64 -2.17 -1.70
N TYR A 60 -7.95 -3.13 -0.84
CA TYR A 60 -8.85 -2.88 0.30
C TYR A 60 -8.40 -3.60 1.57
N SER A 61 -8.82 -3.10 2.73
CA SER A 61 -8.47 -3.68 4.03
C SER A 61 -9.58 -4.63 4.49
N ASP A 62 -9.46 -5.92 4.20
CA ASP A 62 -10.46 -6.91 4.62
C ASP A 62 -10.50 -7.03 6.16
N PRO A 63 -11.69 -7.10 6.80
CA PRO A 63 -11.77 -7.26 8.24
C PRO A 63 -11.16 -8.59 8.73
N ALA A 64 -10.95 -9.59 7.86
CA ALA A 64 -10.24 -10.80 8.24
C ALA A 64 -8.79 -10.55 8.69
N ASP A 65 -8.18 -9.46 8.22
CA ASP A 65 -6.78 -9.11 8.49
C ASP A 65 -6.63 -7.87 9.39
N TYR A 66 -7.62 -6.97 9.38
CA TYR A 66 -7.52 -5.65 9.99
C TYR A 66 -8.63 -5.37 11.03
N PHE A 67 -9.30 -6.41 11.52
CA PHE A 67 -10.34 -6.30 12.54
C PHE A 67 -10.15 -7.36 13.63
N ALA A 68 -9.77 -6.90 14.83
CA ALA A 68 -9.61 -7.74 16.00
C ALA A 68 -10.98 -8.23 16.51
N PRO A 69 -11.16 -9.53 16.78
CA PRO A 69 -12.42 -10.07 17.30
C PRO A 69 -12.85 -9.41 18.61
N GLY A 70 -14.14 -9.07 18.74
CA GLY A 70 -14.72 -8.51 19.96
C GLY A 70 -14.44 -7.03 20.22
N VAL A 71 -13.76 -6.32 19.30
CA VAL A 71 -13.41 -4.90 19.46
C VAL A 71 -14.25 -4.02 18.54
N LYS A 72 -14.76 -2.90 19.05
CA LYS A 72 -15.51 -1.91 18.26
C LYS A 72 -14.58 -1.14 17.32
N SER A 73 -15.10 -0.69 16.18
CA SER A 73 -14.38 0.25 15.33
C SER A 73 -14.21 1.59 16.03
N TYR A 74 -13.19 2.35 15.61
CA TYR A 74 -13.09 3.78 15.95
C TYR A 74 -14.39 4.52 15.56
N PRO A 75 -14.92 5.42 16.40
CA PRO A 75 -14.30 6.03 17.60
C PRO A 75 -14.44 5.25 18.92
N ASP A 76 -15.35 4.28 19.01
CA ASP A 76 -15.68 3.60 20.27
C ASP A 76 -14.76 2.40 20.59
N GLY A 77 -13.81 2.11 19.72
CA GLY A 77 -12.75 1.14 19.91
C GLY A 77 -11.60 1.41 18.95
N TRP A 78 -10.68 0.45 18.83
CA TRP A 78 -9.45 0.64 18.05
C TRP A 78 -9.43 -0.12 16.72
N ASN A 79 -10.52 -0.82 16.37
CA ASN A 79 -10.62 -1.47 15.07
C ASN A 79 -10.81 -0.47 13.93
N LEU A 80 -10.42 -0.91 12.73
CA LEU A 80 -10.65 -0.16 11.51
C LEU A 80 -12.16 0.07 11.30
N PRO A 81 -12.63 1.31 11.07
CA PRO A 81 -14.00 1.57 10.62
C PRO A 81 -14.18 1.22 9.14
N GLY A 82 -15.43 0.98 8.70
CA GLY A 82 -15.72 0.50 7.34
C GLY A 82 -15.39 1.46 6.20
N GLY A 83 -15.45 2.76 6.47
CA GLY A 83 -14.94 3.80 5.58
C GLY A 83 -13.44 4.08 5.73
N GLY A 84 -12.75 3.39 6.64
CA GLY A 84 -11.32 3.56 6.87
C GLY A 84 -10.49 3.01 5.71
N VAL A 85 -9.66 3.85 5.11
CA VAL A 85 -8.82 3.51 3.95
C VAL A 85 -7.34 3.53 4.32
N GLN A 86 -6.64 2.43 4.05
CA GLN A 86 -5.20 2.34 4.25
C GLN A 86 -4.46 3.00 3.08
N ARG A 87 -3.75 4.10 3.37
CA ARG A 87 -2.81 4.76 2.45
C ARG A 87 -1.47 4.01 2.43
N GLY A 88 -0.65 4.30 1.42
CA GLY A 88 0.68 3.74 1.31
C GLY A 88 1.22 3.88 -0.11
N ASN A 89 2.52 4.13 -0.25
CA ASN A 89 3.15 4.14 -1.55
C ASN A 89 3.22 2.71 -2.11
N ILE A 90 3.23 2.62 -3.44
CA ILE A 90 3.26 1.37 -4.21
C ILE A 90 4.54 1.27 -5.06
N LEU A 91 5.55 2.06 -4.73
CA LEU A 91 6.82 2.05 -5.45
C LEU A 91 7.56 0.73 -5.23
N ASN A 92 8.23 0.24 -6.25
CA ASN A 92 9.11 -0.93 -6.14
C ASN A 92 10.58 -0.53 -6.33
N LEU A 93 11.14 0.10 -5.30
CA LEU A 93 12.45 0.74 -5.37
C LEU A 93 13.64 -0.21 -5.25
N ASN A 94 13.48 -1.36 -4.60
CA ASN A 94 14.58 -2.31 -4.32
C ASN A 94 15.85 -1.62 -3.77
N GLY A 95 15.68 -0.63 -2.89
CA GLY A 95 16.78 0.11 -2.26
C GLY A 95 17.31 1.32 -3.04
N ALA A 96 16.67 1.72 -4.15
CA ALA A 96 17.17 2.80 -5.01
C ALA A 96 17.20 4.20 -4.38
N GLY A 97 16.36 4.48 -3.37
CA GLY A 97 16.15 5.83 -2.85
C GLY A 97 15.11 6.61 -3.66
N ASP A 98 15.38 7.87 -3.99
CA ASP A 98 14.51 8.67 -4.88
C ASP A 98 14.41 8.00 -6.27
N PRO A 99 13.19 7.80 -6.82
CA PRO A 99 13.00 7.20 -8.15
C PRO A 99 13.81 7.85 -9.28
N LEU A 100 14.17 9.13 -9.15
CA LEU A 100 14.82 9.90 -10.20
C LEU A 100 16.33 10.02 -10.03
N THR A 101 16.88 9.78 -8.84
CA THR A 101 18.32 9.86 -8.53
C THR A 101 18.87 8.58 -7.89
N PRO A 102 18.69 7.38 -8.49
CA PRO A 102 19.16 6.14 -7.88
C PRO A 102 20.68 6.14 -7.71
N GLY A 103 21.13 5.89 -6.47
CA GLY A 103 22.55 5.86 -6.09
C GLY A 103 23.18 7.22 -5.81
N TYR A 104 22.48 8.33 -6.01
CA TYR A 104 23.00 9.69 -5.81
C TYR A 104 22.05 10.55 -4.96
N PRO A 105 22.56 11.51 -4.17
CA PRO A 105 21.70 12.45 -3.44
C PRO A 105 20.88 13.33 -4.38
N ALA A 106 19.60 13.53 -4.07
CA ALA A 106 18.69 14.41 -4.82
C ALA A 106 18.91 15.91 -4.51
N ASN A 107 20.13 16.40 -4.69
CA ASN A 107 20.49 17.81 -4.46
C ASN A 107 20.02 18.73 -5.60
N GLU A 108 20.30 20.03 -5.49
CA GLU A 108 19.78 21.05 -6.42
C GLU A 108 20.33 20.92 -7.85
N TYR A 109 21.56 20.41 -8.00
CA TYR A 109 22.22 20.21 -9.29
C TYR A 109 22.20 18.75 -9.77
N ALA A 110 21.48 17.87 -9.07
CA ALA A 110 21.40 16.46 -9.43
C ALA A 110 20.70 16.29 -10.78
N TYR A 111 21.30 15.48 -11.65
CA TYR A 111 20.61 14.95 -12.81
C TYR A 111 19.45 14.06 -12.34
N ARG A 112 18.25 14.33 -12.85
CA ARG A 112 17.03 13.56 -12.55
C ARG A 112 16.61 12.82 -13.81
N ARG A 113 16.36 11.52 -13.68
CA ARG A 113 15.74 10.73 -14.75
C ARG A 113 14.38 11.30 -15.12
N GLY A 114 13.95 11.10 -16.35
CA GLY A 114 12.56 11.36 -16.74
C GLY A 114 11.61 10.38 -16.08
N ILE A 115 10.34 10.75 -15.91
CA ILE A 115 9.30 9.91 -15.28
C ILE A 115 9.17 8.53 -15.98
N ALA A 116 9.34 8.49 -17.30
CA ALA A 116 9.28 7.25 -18.07
C ALA A 116 10.39 6.25 -17.70
N GLU A 117 11.52 6.72 -17.16
CA GLU A 117 12.69 5.93 -16.78
C GLU A 117 12.87 5.85 -15.26
N ALA A 118 11.91 6.39 -14.49
CA ALA A 118 11.95 6.44 -13.04
C ALA A 118 11.88 5.03 -12.45
N VAL A 119 12.66 4.81 -11.39
CA VAL A 119 12.77 3.49 -10.78
C VAL A 119 11.49 3.14 -10.02
N GLY A 120 10.90 2.00 -10.36
CA GLY A 120 9.86 1.38 -9.53
C GLY A 120 8.48 2.05 -9.58
N LEU A 121 8.22 2.94 -10.55
CA LEU A 121 6.88 3.48 -10.78
C LEU A 121 5.93 2.39 -11.35
N PRO A 122 4.66 2.35 -10.89
CA PRO A 122 3.65 1.48 -11.48
C PRO A 122 3.23 1.99 -12.87
N SER A 123 2.94 1.06 -13.79
CA SER A 123 2.45 1.38 -15.15
C SER A 123 0.93 1.32 -15.29
N ILE A 124 0.21 1.02 -14.20
CA ILE A 124 -1.25 0.90 -14.16
C ILE A 124 -1.81 1.66 -12.95
N PRO A 125 -3.04 2.20 -13.03
CA PRO A 125 -3.66 2.92 -11.93
C PRO A 125 -3.97 2.01 -10.75
N VAL A 126 -3.79 2.54 -9.53
CA VAL A 126 -4.03 1.83 -8.27
C VAL A 126 -4.77 2.73 -7.30
N HIS A 127 -5.83 2.23 -6.67
CA HIS A 127 -6.56 3.00 -5.67
C HIS A 127 -6.95 2.15 -4.45
N PRO A 128 -6.72 2.64 -3.22
CA PRO A 128 -7.20 1.97 -2.02
C PRO A 128 -8.66 2.34 -1.72
N ILE A 129 -9.44 1.40 -1.18
CA ILE A 129 -10.82 1.61 -0.74
C ILE A 129 -11.08 1.03 0.66
N GLY A 130 -12.15 1.48 1.30
CA GLY A 130 -12.63 0.93 2.57
C GLY A 130 -13.35 -0.40 2.36
N TYR A 131 -13.58 -1.14 3.45
CA TYR A 131 -14.22 -2.45 3.33
C TYR A 131 -15.73 -2.39 3.13
N TYR A 132 -16.40 -1.28 3.47
CA TYR A 132 -17.79 -1.06 3.06
C TYR A 132 -17.92 -0.91 1.53
N ASP A 133 -17.01 -0.19 0.89
CA ASP A 133 -17.00 -0.05 -0.58
C ASP A 133 -16.58 -1.35 -1.26
N ALA A 134 -15.57 -2.04 -0.70
CA ALA A 134 -15.16 -3.35 -1.20
C ALA A 134 -16.31 -4.36 -1.15
N GLN A 135 -17.13 -4.33 -0.09
CA GLN A 135 -18.33 -5.17 0.00
C GLN A 135 -19.27 -4.90 -1.18
N LYS A 136 -19.52 -3.64 -1.58
CA LYS A 136 -20.40 -3.30 -2.70
C LYS A 136 -19.89 -3.81 -4.05
N LEU A 137 -18.57 -3.86 -4.24
CA LEU A 137 -17.97 -4.47 -5.42
C LEU A 137 -18.04 -5.99 -5.37
N LEU A 138 -17.68 -6.60 -4.23
CA LEU A 138 -17.58 -8.05 -4.06
C LEU A 138 -18.95 -8.75 -3.94
N GLU A 139 -19.98 -8.06 -3.49
CA GLU A 139 -21.36 -8.57 -3.36
C GLU A 139 -21.95 -9.00 -4.71
N LYS A 140 -21.60 -8.29 -5.79
CA LYS A 140 -22.11 -8.53 -7.14
C LYS A 140 -21.20 -9.45 -7.96
N MET A 141 -20.07 -9.88 -7.41
CA MET A 141 -19.08 -10.69 -8.12
C MET A 141 -19.67 -12.01 -8.60
N GLY A 142 -19.59 -12.21 -9.92
CA GLY A 142 -19.90 -13.45 -10.58
C GLY A 142 -18.67 -14.35 -10.69
N GLY A 143 -18.72 -15.27 -11.65
CA GLY A 143 -17.62 -16.19 -11.92
C GLY A 143 -17.50 -17.31 -10.90
N SER A 144 -16.33 -17.96 -10.88
CA SER A 144 -16.08 -19.15 -10.07
C SER A 144 -16.06 -18.84 -8.58
N ALA A 145 -16.52 -19.81 -7.78
CA ALA A 145 -16.35 -19.80 -6.33
C ALA A 145 -14.86 -19.69 -5.95
N PRO A 146 -14.54 -19.16 -4.75
CA PRO A 146 -13.16 -19.11 -4.27
C PRO A 146 -12.57 -20.53 -4.23
N PRO A 147 -11.31 -20.71 -4.65
CA PRO A 147 -10.74 -22.04 -4.85
C PRO A 147 -10.50 -22.81 -3.55
N ASP A 148 -10.34 -22.12 -2.42
CA ASP A 148 -10.24 -22.70 -1.08
C ASP A 148 -10.64 -21.68 -0.01
N SER A 149 -10.72 -22.12 1.25
CA SER A 149 -11.13 -21.28 2.37
C SER A 149 -10.20 -20.10 2.64
N SER A 150 -8.92 -20.19 2.25
CA SER A 150 -7.94 -19.12 2.46
C SER A 150 -8.20 -17.91 1.58
N TRP A 151 -9.02 -18.02 0.53
CA TRP A 151 -9.43 -16.91 -0.33
C TRP A 151 -10.61 -16.12 0.24
N ARG A 152 -11.30 -16.66 1.26
CA ARG A 152 -12.41 -15.96 1.91
C ARG A 152 -11.87 -14.99 2.97
N GLY A 153 -12.40 -13.78 2.97
CA GLY A 153 -12.25 -12.86 4.10
C GLY A 153 -13.46 -12.93 5.03
N SER A 154 -13.76 -11.85 5.73
CA SER A 154 -14.87 -11.78 6.70
C SER A 154 -15.98 -10.78 6.33
N LEU A 155 -16.01 -10.32 5.07
CA LEU A 155 -17.13 -9.58 4.52
C LEU A 155 -18.33 -10.49 4.27
N LYS A 156 -19.53 -9.87 4.27
CA LYS A 156 -20.81 -10.55 3.99
C LYS A 156 -21.02 -10.77 2.49
N VAL A 157 -20.08 -11.44 1.83
CA VAL A 157 -20.04 -11.70 0.37
C VAL A 157 -19.50 -13.09 0.08
N PRO A 158 -19.79 -13.69 -1.09
CA PRO A 158 -19.35 -15.06 -1.40
C PRO A 158 -17.86 -15.18 -1.75
N TYR A 159 -17.16 -14.07 -2.02
CA TYR A 159 -15.77 -14.04 -2.50
C TYR A 159 -15.57 -14.79 -3.83
N ASN A 160 -16.55 -14.71 -4.73
CA ASN A 160 -16.36 -15.22 -6.09
C ASN A 160 -15.20 -14.47 -6.77
N VAL A 161 -14.47 -15.20 -7.60
CA VAL A 161 -13.22 -14.72 -8.21
C VAL A 161 -13.47 -13.83 -9.43
N GLY A 162 -14.64 -13.94 -10.07
CA GLY A 162 -14.91 -13.32 -11.37
C GLY A 162 -14.44 -14.22 -12.52
N PRO A 163 -14.26 -13.68 -13.73
CA PRO A 163 -14.36 -12.25 -14.07
C PRO A 163 -15.79 -11.71 -14.10
N GLY A 164 -15.94 -10.45 -13.67
CA GLY A 164 -17.17 -9.68 -13.84
C GLY A 164 -18.26 -10.00 -12.83
N PHE A 165 -19.42 -9.39 -13.07
CA PHE A 165 -20.60 -9.53 -12.22
C PHE A 165 -21.59 -10.54 -12.81
N THR A 166 -22.55 -11.00 -12.00
CA THR A 166 -23.56 -11.98 -12.42
C THR A 166 -25.00 -11.44 -12.30
N GLY A 167 -25.96 -12.17 -12.87
CA GLY A 167 -27.39 -11.83 -12.86
C GLY A 167 -27.67 -10.50 -13.58
N ASN A 168 -28.49 -9.64 -12.96
CA ASN A 168 -28.86 -8.32 -13.48
C ASN A 168 -27.67 -7.34 -13.62
N PHE A 169 -26.49 -7.72 -13.15
CA PHE A 169 -25.28 -6.89 -13.18
C PHE A 169 -24.26 -7.36 -14.23
N SER A 170 -24.57 -8.39 -15.05
CA SER A 170 -23.62 -9.01 -15.98
C SER A 170 -22.99 -8.05 -17.01
N THR A 171 -23.67 -6.96 -17.36
CA THR A 171 -23.16 -5.92 -18.27
C THR A 171 -22.41 -4.80 -17.55
N GLN A 172 -22.45 -4.75 -16.22
CA GLN A 172 -21.79 -3.71 -15.45
C GLN A 172 -20.28 -3.96 -15.36
N LYS A 173 -19.53 -2.87 -15.40
CA LYS A 173 -18.07 -2.86 -15.31
C LYS A 173 -17.62 -1.89 -14.23
N VAL A 174 -16.40 -2.10 -13.75
CA VAL A 174 -15.73 -1.17 -12.83
C VAL A 174 -14.91 -0.19 -13.66
N LYS A 175 -14.92 1.08 -13.27
CA LYS A 175 -14.12 2.13 -13.88
C LYS A 175 -13.30 2.85 -12.82
N MET A 176 -12.01 3.03 -13.07
CA MET A 176 -11.10 3.74 -12.15
C MET A 176 -10.81 5.14 -12.67
N HIS A 177 -11.06 6.13 -11.81
CA HIS A 177 -10.81 7.54 -12.06
C HIS A 177 -9.65 8.00 -11.18
N ILE A 178 -8.44 8.08 -11.74
CA ILE A 178 -7.23 8.51 -11.01
C ILE A 178 -6.60 9.68 -11.74
N HIS A 179 -6.42 10.78 -11.02
CA HIS A 179 -5.90 12.06 -11.54
C HIS A 179 -4.71 12.58 -10.71
N SER A 180 -4.01 11.69 -10.01
CA SER A 180 -2.83 12.04 -9.21
C SER A 180 -1.65 12.41 -10.11
N THR A 181 -0.90 13.44 -9.73
CA THR A 181 0.34 13.87 -10.38
C THR A 181 1.56 13.43 -9.57
N SER A 182 2.70 13.30 -10.24
CA SER A 182 4.02 13.14 -9.60
C SER A 182 4.78 14.44 -9.73
N GLU A 183 5.27 14.98 -8.62
CA GLU A 183 5.93 16.28 -8.56
C GLU A 183 7.24 16.16 -7.79
N VAL A 184 8.26 16.89 -8.23
CA VAL A 184 9.53 16.99 -7.52
C VAL A 184 9.34 17.94 -6.35
N THR A 185 9.31 17.39 -5.14
CA THR A 185 9.01 18.13 -3.92
C THR A 185 10.21 18.18 -2.99
N ARG A 186 10.48 19.36 -2.42
CA ARG A 186 11.54 19.55 -1.43
C ARG A 186 11.19 18.84 -0.11
N ILE A 187 12.10 18.00 0.38
CA ILE A 187 11.98 17.30 1.67
C ILE A 187 13.05 17.77 2.65
N TYR A 188 12.78 17.64 3.95
CA TYR A 188 13.65 18.16 5.01
C TYR A 188 13.93 17.12 6.11
N ASN A 189 15.19 16.73 6.21
CA ASN A 189 15.72 15.99 7.36
C ASN A 189 16.25 16.97 8.42
N VAL A 190 16.01 16.65 9.70
CA VAL A 190 16.60 17.38 10.83
C VAL A 190 17.69 16.50 11.41
N ILE A 191 18.92 17.01 11.45
CA ILE A 191 20.10 16.28 11.93
C ILE A 191 20.72 17.07 13.08
N GLY A 192 20.64 16.51 14.29
CA GLY A 192 21.36 17.01 15.46
C GLY A 192 22.62 16.19 15.72
N THR A 193 23.62 16.79 16.36
CA THR A 193 24.88 16.11 16.66
C THR A 193 25.34 16.40 18.08
N LEU A 194 25.64 15.33 18.83
CA LEU A 194 26.37 15.37 20.09
C LEU A 194 27.79 14.87 19.83
N ARG A 195 28.77 15.78 19.77
CA ARG A 195 30.16 15.43 19.46
C ARG A 195 30.74 14.53 20.55
N GLY A 196 31.29 13.38 20.15
CA GLY A 196 31.98 12.48 21.07
C GLY A 196 33.22 13.12 21.69
N ALA A 197 33.46 12.84 22.97
CA ALA A 197 34.58 13.40 23.72
C ALA A 197 35.93 12.77 23.35
N VAL A 198 35.95 11.46 23.06
CA VAL A 198 37.17 10.69 22.74
C VAL A 198 37.22 10.32 21.25
N GLU A 199 36.15 9.72 20.72
CA GLU A 199 36.08 9.24 19.33
C GLU A 199 35.03 10.03 18.52
N PRO A 200 35.28 11.31 18.17
CA PRO A 200 34.31 12.14 17.46
C PRO A 200 34.04 11.70 16.01
N ASP A 201 34.85 10.80 15.47
CA ASP A 201 34.75 10.19 14.14
C ASP A 201 34.06 8.80 14.15
N ARG A 202 33.55 8.36 15.30
CA ARG A 202 32.71 7.15 15.43
C ARG A 202 31.27 7.58 15.68
N TYR A 203 30.35 7.11 14.83
CA TYR A 203 28.96 7.55 14.85
C TYR A 203 28.03 6.48 15.39
N VAL A 204 27.22 6.86 16.38
CA VAL A 204 26.01 6.12 16.77
C VAL A 204 24.81 6.95 16.31
N ILE A 205 23.96 6.37 15.47
CA ILE A 205 22.85 7.09 14.85
C ILE A 205 21.53 6.64 15.49
N LEU A 206 20.82 7.60 16.09
CA LEU A 206 19.41 7.46 16.48
C LEU A 206 18.56 8.25 15.49
N GLY A 207 17.67 7.57 14.76
CA GLY A 207 16.84 8.19 13.74
C GLY A 207 15.43 7.59 13.67
N GLY A 208 14.49 8.40 13.19
CA GLY A 208 13.12 8.04 12.88
C GLY A 208 12.52 9.04 11.90
N HIS A 209 11.57 8.61 11.06
CA HIS A 209 10.89 9.52 10.16
C HIS A 209 9.87 10.38 10.91
N ARG A 210 9.48 11.51 10.31
CA ARG A 210 8.55 12.49 10.92
C ARG A 210 7.33 12.74 10.04
N ASP A 211 7.45 12.54 8.73
CA ASP A 211 6.34 12.63 7.79
C ASP A 211 5.30 11.54 8.08
N SER A 212 4.02 11.90 7.92
CA SER A 212 2.88 11.02 8.16
C SER A 212 1.85 11.15 7.05
N TRP A 213 1.01 10.13 6.89
CA TRP A 213 -0.06 10.15 5.89
C TRP A 213 -1.21 11.09 6.23
N VAL A 214 -1.50 11.25 7.51
CA VAL A 214 -2.57 12.14 8.04
C VAL A 214 -2.04 12.74 9.35
N PHE A 215 -2.58 12.37 10.51
CA PHE A 215 -2.08 12.85 11.80
C PHE A 215 -0.84 12.08 12.28
N GLY A 216 -0.73 10.81 11.90
CA GLY A 216 0.39 9.95 12.29
C GLY A 216 0.45 9.63 13.79
N GLY A 217 -0.71 9.52 14.46
CA GLY A 217 -0.78 9.34 15.92
C GLY A 217 -0.02 8.12 16.46
N ILE A 218 0.19 7.09 15.63
CA ILE A 218 1.16 6.01 15.88
C ILE A 218 2.33 6.19 14.93
N ASP A 219 2.13 5.87 13.66
CA ASP A 219 3.15 5.94 12.62
C ASP A 219 3.27 7.36 12.01
N PRO A 220 4.35 8.13 12.25
CA PRO A 220 5.50 7.85 13.12
C PRO A 220 5.53 8.58 14.46
N GLN A 221 4.54 9.42 14.77
CA GLN A 221 4.67 10.40 15.86
C GLN A 221 4.89 9.75 17.23
N SER A 222 4.40 8.53 17.46
CA SER A 222 4.70 7.82 18.71
C SER A 222 6.19 7.52 18.86
N GLY A 223 6.89 7.20 17.76
CA GLY A 223 8.34 7.02 17.75
C GLY A 223 9.11 8.34 17.77
N ALA A 224 8.63 9.35 17.04
CA ALA A 224 9.26 10.68 17.04
C ALA A 224 9.24 11.32 18.44
N ALA A 225 8.16 11.13 19.21
CA ALA A 225 8.07 11.58 20.60
C ALA A 225 9.14 10.92 21.48
N VAL A 226 9.39 9.62 21.30
CA VAL A 226 10.44 8.89 22.02
C VAL A 226 11.82 9.43 21.66
N VAL A 227 12.11 9.64 20.37
CA VAL A 227 13.38 10.22 19.91
C VAL A 227 13.59 11.61 20.54
N HIS A 228 12.56 12.45 20.56
CA HIS A 228 12.62 13.78 21.17
C HIS A 228 12.95 13.73 22.66
N GLU A 229 12.34 12.80 23.40
CA GLU A 229 12.60 12.67 24.84
C GLU A 229 14.01 12.13 25.13
N ILE A 230 14.50 11.19 24.32
CA ILE A 230 15.88 10.72 24.40
C ILE A 230 16.85 11.89 24.16
N VAL A 231 16.63 12.68 23.10
CA VAL A 231 17.47 13.84 22.79
C VAL A 231 17.41 14.89 23.89
N ARG A 232 16.22 15.14 24.49
CA ARG A 232 16.07 16.03 25.64
C ARG A 232 16.92 15.55 26.82
N SER A 233 16.86 14.25 27.14
CA SER A 233 17.61 13.65 28.24
C SER A 233 19.14 13.76 28.05
N PHE A 234 19.66 13.35 26.88
CA PHE A 234 21.08 13.53 26.56
C PHE A 234 21.51 15.00 26.52
N GLY A 235 20.62 15.89 26.05
CA GLY A 235 20.83 17.33 26.06
C GLY A 235 20.92 17.92 27.46
N THR A 236 20.19 17.37 28.43
CA THR A 236 20.30 17.73 29.86
C THR A 236 21.64 17.26 30.43
N LEU A 237 22.01 16.00 30.23
CA LEU A 237 23.29 15.46 30.72
C LEU A 237 24.51 16.21 30.18
N LYS A 238 24.44 16.72 28.95
CA LYS A 238 25.51 17.53 28.36
C LYS A 238 25.70 18.89 29.05
N LYS A 239 24.65 19.41 29.71
CA LYS A 239 24.66 20.74 30.35
C LYS A 239 25.15 20.69 31.80
N GLU A 240 25.17 19.51 32.40
CA GLU A 240 25.81 19.24 33.69
C GLU A 240 27.33 19.21 33.54
#